data_AF-A0A1C6J1P4-F1
#
_entry.id   AF-A0A1C6J1P4-F1
#
_cell.length_a   1.000
_cell.length_b   1.000
_cell.length_c   1.000
_cell.angle_alpha   90.00
_cell.angle_beta   90.00
_cell.angle_gamma   90.00
#
_symmetry.space_group_name_H-M   'P 1'
#
loop_
_entity.id
_entity.type
_entity.pdbx_description
1 polymer ?
#
loop_
_entity_poly.entity_id
_entity_poly.type
_entity_poly.pdbx_seq_one_letter_code
_entity_poly.pdbx_strand_id
1 'polypeptide(L)'
;MDDKSIEKLLKKSKLASAYAMLPSPELRRAIAIEYGRLLGENDLSDPMLAGHLRTSILPAVAFHRCLQEYGYTQSASLMAIRAAVLKTAKPMANIFQGMGRLPFFFSIFRIMCSISTKHSFGPKGWVFEWKRNDAYAIEWDCRSCLYVDVFRRYSVPELAPIFCESDDVMYGNIPGVRWGRDQTIGGGDKVCNFCFYNEKKEGLQNETGK
;
A
#
# COMPACT_ATOMS: atom_id res chain seq x y z
N MET A 1 17.36 -9.07 17.50
CA MET A 1 17.52 -7.65 17.10
C MET A 1 17.29 -6.81 18.34
N ASP A 2 18.15 -5.84 18.64
CA ASP A 2 17.98 -5.02 19.85
C ASP A 2 16.85 -3.98 19.74
N ASP A 3 16.37 -3.50 20.89
CA ASP A 3 15.24 -2.55 20.97
C ASP A 3 15.47 -1.26 20.18
N LYS A 4 16.71 -0.74 20.19
CA LYS A 4 17.07 0.49 19.46
C LYS A 4 16.92 0.32 17.95
N SER A 5 17.29 -0.85 17.44
CA SER A 5 17.17 -1.21 16.03
C SER A 5 15.71 -1.37 15.62
N ILE A 6 14.89 -1.96 16.48
CA ILE A 6 13.44 -2.11 16.25
C ILE A 6 12.73 -0.75 16.21
N GLU A 7 13.02 0.13 17.17
CA GLU A 7 12.46 1.49 17.16
C GLU A 7 12.86 2.27 15.91
N LYS A 8 14.11 2.12 15.44
CA LYS A 8 14.58 2.76 14.21
C LYS A 8 13.78 2.29 13.00
N LEU A 9 13.41 1.01 12.96
CA LEU A 9 12.55 0.47 11.89
C LEU A 9 11.12 1.02 11.99
N LEU A 10 10.52 1.09 13.19
CA LEU A 10 9.20 1.70 13.39
C LEU A 10 9.17 3.17 12.93
N LYS A 11 10.20 3.94 13.27
CA LYS A 11 10.35 5.36 12.88
C LYS A 11 10.55 5.54 11.37
N LYS A 12 10.86 4.47 10.62
CA LYS A 12 10.94 4.47 9.15
C LYS A 12 9.73 3.81 8.47
N SER A 13 8.79 3.28 9.25
CA SER A 13 7.59 2.62 8.73
C SER A 13 6.52 3.63 8.31
N LYS A 14 5.48 3.16 7.62
CA LYS A 14 4.26 3.94 7.35
C LYS A 14 3.54 4.39 8.63
N LEU A 15 3.83 3.77 9.76
CA LEU A 15 3.23 4.07 11.06
C LEU A 15 4.07 5.05 11.90
N ALA A 16 5.21 5.52 11.37
CA ALA A 16 6.14 6.38 12.11
C ALA A 16 5.45 7.61 12.74
N SER A 17 4.54 8.25 12.00
CA SER A 17 3.82 9.43 12.50
C SER A 17 2.82 9.10 13.61
N ALA A 18 2.03 8.03 13.47
CA ALA A 18 1.12 7.59 14.53
C ALA A 18 1.90 7.14 15.77
N TYR A 19 2.99 6.39 15.59
CA TYR A 19 3.87 5.94 16.67
C TYR A 19 4.48 7.10 17.46
N ALA A 20 4.94 8.14 16.78
CA ALA A 20 5.49 9.33 17.42
C ALA A 20 4.43 10.13 18.23
N MET A 21 3.17 10.08 17.82
CA MET A 21 2.07 10.81 18.47
C MET A 21 1.47 10.09 19.69
N LEU A 22 1.86 8.84 19.95
CA LEU A 22 1.38 8.11 21.13
C LEU A 22 1.87 8.77 22.42
N PRO A 23 0.98 9.06 23.40
CA PRO A 23 1.36 9.76 24.62
C PRO A 23 2.11 8.87 25.63
N SER A 24 1.80 7.58 25.69
CA SER A 24 2.38 6.65 26.68
C SER A 24 3.72 6.05 26.19
N PRO A 25 4.82 6.25 26.94
CA PRO A 25 6.08 5.54 26.72
C PRO A 25 5.95 4.02 26.82
N GLU A 26 5.08 3.54 27.72
CA GLU A 26 4.82 2.11 27.97
C GLU A 26 4.17 1.48 26.74
N LEU A 27 3.13 2.11 26.18
CA LEU A 27 2.49 1.66 24.95
C LEU A 27 3.46 1.66 23.76
N ARG A 28 4.30 2.70 23.62
CA ARG A 28 5.33 2.73 22.57
C ARG A 28 6.29 1.55 22.70
N ARG A 29 6.74 1.25 23.94
CA ARG A 29 7.60 0.09 24.22
C ARG A 29 6.88 -1.22 23.91
N ALA A 30 5.61 -1.37 24.28
CA ALA A 30 4.82 -2.57 23.99
C ALA A 30 4.71 -2.80 22.47
N ILE A 31 4.44 -1.76 21.69
CA ILE A 31 4.41 -1.84 20.23
C ILE A 31 5.78 -2.24 19.66
N ALA A 32 6.87 -1.69 20.19
CA ALA A 32 8.22 -2.08 19.76
C ALA A 32 8.50 -3.56 20.05
N ILE A 33 8.13 -4.05 21.24
CA ILE A 33 8.29 -5.47 21.60
C ILE A 33 7.46 -6.37 20.67
N GLU A 34 6.17 -6.06 20.48
CA GLU A 34 5.30 -6.85 19.61
C GLU A 34 5.78 -6.83 18.15
N TYR A 35 6.22 -5.67 17.64
CA TYR A 35 6.80 -5.57 16.31
C TYR A 35 8.11 -6.38 16.18
N GLY A 36 8.96 -6.38 17.21
CA GLY A 36 10.16 -7.22 17.27
C GLY A 36 9.85 -8.71 17.24
N ARG A 37 8.83 -9.15 18.00
CA ARG A 37 8.33 -10.53 17.98
C ARG A 37 7.84 -10.91 16.57
N LEU A 38 6.98 -10.08 15.98
CA LEU A 38 6.47 -10.29 14.62
C LEU A 38 7.60 -10.37 13.59
N LEU A 39 8.64 -9.54 13.70
CA LEU A 39 9.80 -9.63 12.80
C LEU A 39 10.54 -10.96 12.92
N GLY A 40 10.62 -11.55 14.11
CA GLY A 40 11.25 -12.86 14.33
C GLY A 40 10.43 -14.05 13.84
N GLU A 41 9.10 -13.88 13.73
CA GLU A 41 8.16 -14.95 13.33
C GLU A 41 7.94 -15.09 11.83
N ASN A 42 8.39 -14.12 11.05
CA ASN A 42 8.21 -14.13 9.60
C ASN A 42 9.54 -14.39 8.88
N ASP A 43 9.48 -15.14 7.79
CA ASP A 43 10.59 -15.25 6.87
C ASP A 43 10.82 -13.90 6.17
N LEU A 44 12.00 -13.32 6.38
CA LEU A 44 12.43 -12.05 5.81
C LEU A 44 13.62 -12.24 4.85
N SER A 45 13.85 -13.47 4.36
CA SER A 45 14.92 -13.81 3.43
C SER A 45 14.72 -13.20 2.04
N ASP A 46 13.48 -13.06 1.59
CA ASP A 46 13.13 -12.35 0.36
C ASP A 46 13.15 -10.83 0.59
N PRO A 47 14.11 -10.07 0.05
CA PRO A 47 14.27 -8.66 0.39
C PRO A 47 13.07 -7.80 0.02
N MET A 48 12.35 -8.17 -1.04
CA MET A 48 11.19 -7.44 -1.52
C MET A 48 10.02 -7.63 -0.56
N LEU A 49 9.67 -8.87 -0.24
CA LEU A 49 8.60 -9.14 0.74
C LEU A 49 8.96 -8.56 2.11
N ALA A 50 10.22 -8.72 2.53
CA ALA A 50 10.71 -8.16 3.79
C ALA A 50 10.55 -6.64 3.85
N GLY A 51 10.70 -5.94 2.72
CA GLY A 51 10.44 -4.50 2.62
C GLY A 51 9.00 -4.14 3.00
N HIS A 52 8.01 -4.81 2.42
CA HIS A 52 6.59 -4.56 2.73
C HIS A 52 6.23 -5.00 4.16
N LEU A 53 6.75 -6.15 4.60
CA LEU A 53 6.53 -6.66 5.96
C LEU A 53 7.05 -5.67 7.02
N ARG A 54 8.30 -5.22 6.89
CA ARG A 54 8.95 -4.30 7.84
C ARG A 54 8.33 -2.92 7.85
N THR A 55 8.01 -2.37 6.68
CA THR A 55 7.66 -0.94 6.59
C THR A 55 6.18 -0.67 6.70
N SER A 56 5.32 -1.67 6.46
CA SER A 56 3.87 -1.43 6.31
C SER A 56 3.03 -2.44 7.09
N ILE A 57 3.23 -3.74 6.85
CA ILE A 57 2.30 -4.78 7.33
C ILE A 57 2.49 -5.06 8.83
N LEU A 58 3.65 -5.58 9.23
CA LEU A 58 3.92 -5.96 10.62
C LEU A 58 3.85 -4.79 11.61
N PRO A 59 4.32 -3.56 11.30
CA PRO A 59 4.13 -2.45 12.23
C PRO A 59 2.65 -2.09 12.38
N ALA A 60 1.80 -2.22 11.35
CA ALA A 60 0.36 -2.00 11.50
C ALA A 60 -0.30 -3.04 12.41
N VAL A 61 0.09 -4.32 12.28
CA VAL A 61 -0.39 -5.40 13.15
C VAL A 61 -0.01 -5.14 14.61
N ALA A 62 1.27 -4.84 14.88
CA ALA A 62 1.74 -4.54 16.23
C ALA A 62 1.00 -3.33 16.83
N PHE A 63 0.89 -2.26 16.04
CA PHE A 63 0.20 -1.05 16.45
C PHE A 63 -1.26 -1.34 16.80
N HIS A 64 -1.96 -2.09 15.94
CA HIS A 64 -3.38 -2.39 16.12
C HIS A 64 -3.64 -3.18 17.41
N ARG A 65 -2.89 -4.27 17.62
CA ARG A 65 -3.03 -5.17 18.78
C ARG A 65 -2.74 -4.47 20.09
N CYS A 66 -1.59 -3.79 20.18
CA CYS A 66 -1.22 -3.12 21.42
C CYS A 66 -2.18 -1.98 21.78
N LEU A 67 -2.73 -1.26 20.80
CA LEU A 67 -3.78 -0.27 21.08
C LEU A 67 -5.03 -0.94 21.68
N GLN A 68 -5.48 -2.06 21.13
CA GLN A 68 -6.64 -2.79 21.68
C GLN A 68 -6.37 -3.30 23.10
N GLU A 69 -5.19 -3.86 23.35
CA GLU A 69 -4.77 -4.32 24.69
C GLU A 69 -4.71 -3.19 25.72
N TYR A 70 -4.36 -1.98 25.28
CA TYR A 70 -4.34 -0.77 26.12
C TYR A 70 -5.69 -0.06 26.20
N GLY A 71 -6.78 -0.72 25.80
CA GLY A 71 -8.15 -0.24 25.97
C GLY A 71 -8.63 0.75 24.91
N TYR A 72 -7.87 0.96 23.83
CA TYR A 72 -8.36 1.76 22.71
C TYR A 72 -9.38 0.97 21.90
N THR A 73 -10.42 1.66 21.44
CA THR A 73 -11.42 1.02 20.57
C THR A 73 -10.79 0.63 19.23
N GLN A 74 -11.34 -0.40 18.60
CA GLN A 74 -10.92 -0.81 17.25
C GLN A 74 -10.98 0.37 16.27
N SER A 75 -12.07 1.16 16.31
CA SER A 75 -12.23 2.35 15.46
C SER A 75 -11.11 3.39 15.67
N ALA A 76 -10.74 3.69 16.92
CA ALA A 76 -9.65 4.63 17.20
C ALA A 76 -8.31 4.13 16.64
N SER A 77 -8.05 2.83 16.79
CA SER A 77 -6.84 2.19 16.26
C SER A 77 -6.79 2.25 14.73
N LEU A 78 -7.88 1.89 14.06
CA LEU A 78 -8.00 1.98 12.60
C LEU A 78 -7.84 3.40 12.09
N MET A 79 -8.42 4.39 12.79
CA MET A 79 -8.34 5.80 12.40
C MET A 79 -6.89 6.32 12.50
N ALA A 80 -6.16 5.96 13.56
CA ALA A 80 -4.76 6.33 13.71
C ALA A 80 -3.86 5.69 12.63
N ILE A 81 -4.07 4.39 12.34
CA ILE A 81 -3.33 3.68 11.28
C ILE A 81 -3.64 4.30 9.91
N ARG A 82 -4.92 4.54 9.61
CA ARG A 82 -5.38 5.18 8.37
C ARG A 82 -4.75 6.55 8.18
N ALA A 83 -4.82 7.42 9.19
CA ALA A 83 -4.23 8.75 9.10
C ALA A 83 -2.73 8.69 8.76
N ALA A 84 -1.97 7.79 9.40
CA ALA A 84 -0.55 7.63 9.13
C ALA A 84 -0.27 7.05 7.74
N VAL A 85 -0.97 5.98 7.34
CA VAL A 85 -0.79 5.34 6.03
C VAL A 85 -1.13 6.32 4.89
N LEU A 86 -2.27 6.99 4.94
CA LEU A 86 -2.66 7.96 3.92
C LEU A 86 -1.71 9.17 3.87
N LYS A 87 -1.18 9.60 5.02
CA LYS A 87 -0.14 10.65 5.06
C LYS A 87 1.10 10.23 4.28
N THR A 88 1.51 8.95 4.33
CA THR A 88 2.67 8.46 3.57
C THR A 88 2.44 8.34 2.07
N ALA A 89 1.19 8.32 1.59
CA ALA A 89 0.88 8.32 0.16
C ALA A 89 1.01 9.72 -0.48
N LYS A 90 0.81 10.79 0.30
CA LYS A 90 0.80 12.17 -0.20
C LYS A 90 2.07 12.62 -0.94
N PRO A 91 3.30 12.30 -0.51
CA PRO A 91 4.50 12.70 -1.25
C PRO A 91 4.52 12.17 -2.69
N MET A 92 4.17 10.89 -2.88
CA MET A 92 4.06 10.30 -4.22
C MET A 92 2.88 10.88 -5.00
N ALA A 93 1.74 11.13 -4.35
CA ALA A 93 0.60 11.81 -4.96
C ALA A 93 1.02 13.17 -5.55
N ASN A 94 1.77 13.98 -4.78
CA ASN A 94 2.25 15.29 -5.23
C ASN A 94 3.21 15.17 -6.43
N ILE A 95 4.08 14.16 -6.45
CA ILE A 95 4.98 13.88 -7.57
C ILE A 95 4.16 13.57 -8.82
N PHE A 96 3.22 12.64 -8.74
CA PHE A 96 2.38 12.28 -9.89
C PHE A 96 1.49 13.44 -10.35
N GLN A 97 0.94 14.23 -9.43
CA GLN A 97 0.18 15.43 -9.77
C GLN A 97 1.03 16.48 -10.50
N GLY A 98 2.29 16.63 -10.12
CA GLY A 98 3.23 17.51 -10.81
C GLY A 98 3.56 16.99 -12.21
N MET A 99 3.97 15.72 -12.30
CA MET A 99 4.41 15.10 -13.56
C MET A 99 3.27 14.89 -14.56
N GLY A 100 2.03 14.64 -14.10
CA GLY A 100 0.85 14.41 -14.95
C GLY A 100 0.56 15.53 -15.95
N ARG A 101 1.00 16.76 -15.63
CA ARG A 101 0.85 17.92 -16.53
C ARG A 101 1.69 17.81 -17.81
N LEU A 102 2.71 16.95 -17.83
CA LEU A 102 3.59 16.79 -19.00
C LEU A 102 2.86 16.07 -20.15
N PRO A 103 3.11 16.45 -21.41
CA PRO A 103 2.42 15.87 -22.57
C PRO A 103 2.64 14.36 -22.71
N PHE A 104 3.83 13.87 -22.38
CA PHE A 104 4.24 12.47 -22.52
C PHE A 104 4.17 11.64 -21.21
N PHE A 105 3.60 12.19 -20.14
CA PHE A 105 3.59 11.54 -18.83
C PHE A 105 2.98 10.13 -18.88
N PHE A 106 1.84 9.95 -19.55
CA PHE A 106 1.18 8.65 -19.61
C PHE A 106 2.08 7.56 -20.23
N SER A 107 2.86 7.91 -21.27
CA SER A 107 3.83 6.99 -21.87
C SER A 107 4.92 6.56 -20.90
N ILE A 108 5.41 7.48 -20.05
CA ILE A 108 6.37 7.16 -18.99
C ILE A 108 5.68 6.31 -17.91
N PHE A 109 4.47 6.69 -17.52
CA PHE A 109 3.70 6.04 -16.47
C PHE A 109 3.42 4.56 -16.79
N ARG A 110 3.10 4.23 -18.04
CA ARG A 110 3.01 2.85 -18.56
C ARG A 110 4.23 2.00 -18.26
N ILE A 111 5.42 2.57 -18.47
CA ILE A 111 6.71 1.90 -18.23
C ILE A 111 6.93 1.76 -16.72
N MET A 112 6.68 2.84 -15.96
CA MET A 112 6.82 2.84 -14.50
C MET A 112 5.93 1.79 -13.83
N CYS A 113 4.65 1.67 -14.23
CA CYS A 113 3.74 0.66 -13.69
C CYS A 113 4.25 -0.77 -13.96
N SER A 114 4.68 -1.05 -15.20
CA SER A 114 5.25 -2.36 -15.57
C SER A 114 6.49 -2.70 -14.75
N ILE A 115 7.42 -1.76 -14.58
CA ILE A 115 8.61 -1.94 -13.75
C ILE A 115 8.22 -2.13 -12.27
N SER A 116 7.32 -1.32 -11.73
CA SER A 116 6.91 -1.39 -10.33
C SER A 116 6.26 -2.73 -10.00
N THR A 117 5.32 -3.22 -10.81
CA THR A 117 4.71 -4.54 -10.59
C THR A 117 5.71 -5.69 -10.61
N LYS A 118 6.84 -5.57 -11.32
CA LYS A 118 7.87 -6.63 -11.36
C LYS A 118 8.89 -6.54 -10.22
N HIS A 119 9.31 -5.33 -9.88
CA HIS A 119 10.45 -5.09 -8.98
C HIS A 119 10.06 -4.69 -7.56
N SER A 120 8.84 -4.20 -7.36
CA SER A 120 8.31 -3.87 -6.04
C SER A 120 7.30 -4.90 -5.53
N PHE A 121 6.68 -5.69 -6.41
CA PHE A 121 5.56 -6.58 -6.07
C PHE A 121 5.68 -7.97 -6.73
N GLY A 122 6.51 -8.84 -6.17
CA GLY A 122 6.94 -10.09 -6.80
C GLY A 122 5.94 -11.25 -6.66
N PRO A 123 6.11 -12.32 -7.46
CA PRO A 123 5.15 -13.41 -7.61
C PRO A 123 4.88 -14.21 -6.33
N LYS A 124 5.78 -14.16 -5.34
CA LYS A 124 5.59 -14.79 -4.02
C LYS A 124 4.57 -14.05 -3.15
N GLY A 125 4.38 -12.75 -3.37
CA GLY A 125 3.46 -11.92 -2.59
C GLY A 125 2.26 -11.44 -3.39
N TRP A 126 2.36 -11.35 -4.71
CA TRP A 126 1.30 -10.86 -5.57
C TRP A 126 1.19 -11.66 -6.85
N VAL A 127 -0.03 -11.86 -7.32
CA VAL A 127 -0.29 -12.44 -8.65
C VAL A 127 -0.99 -11.40 -9.48
N PHE A 128 -0.26 -10.81 -10.44
CA PHE A 128 -0.82 -9.84 -11.37
C PHE A 128 -1.13 -10.45 -12.73
N GLU A 129 -2.28 -10.08 -13.29
CA GLU A 129 -2.70 -10.41 -14.64
C GLU A 129 -2.88 -9.11 -15.44
N TRP A 130 -1.94 -8.86 -16.35
CA TRP A 130 -1.98 -7.69 -17.22
C TRP A 130 -3.03 -7.87 -18.31
N LYS A 131 -3.96 -6.90 -18.39
CA LYS A 131 -5.05 -6.89 -19.38
C LYS A 131 -4.74 -5.94 -20.53
N ARG A 132 -4.22 -4.76 -20.22
CA ARG A 132 -3.95 -3.69 -21.18
C ARG A 132 -2.77 -2.84 -20.76
N ASN A 133 -1.93 -2.46 -21.72
CA ASN A 133 -0.89 -1.46 -21.52
C ASN A 133 -0.56 -0.79 -22.87
N ASP A 134 -1.42 0.12 -23.30
CA ASP A 134 -1.31 0.83 -24.57
C ASP A 134 -1.42 2.36 -24.38
N ALA A 135 -1.50 3.12 -25.47
CA ALA A 135 -1.55 4.59 -25.38
C ALA A 135 -2.83 5.13 -24.73
N TYR A 136 -3.87 4.31 -24.58
CA TYR A 136 -5.20 4.69 -24.09
C TYR A 136 -5.42 4.28 -22.64
N ALA A 137 -4.91 3.11 -22.24
CA ALA A 137 -5.14 2.60 -20.89
C ALA A 137 -4.04 1.66 -20.38
N ILE A 138 -3.94 1.60 -19.04
CA ILE A 138 -3.14 0.64 -18.29
C ILE A 138 -4.10 -0.11 -17.38
N GLU A 139 -4.20 -1.43 -17.55
CA GLU A 139 -5.16 -2.25 -16.83
C GLU A 139 -4.51 -3.57 -16.42
N TRP A 140 -4.66 -3.93 -15.14
CA TRP A 140 -4.27 -5.24 -14.64
C TRP A 140 -5.09 -5.62 -13.40
N ASP A 141 -5.26 -6.92 -13.21
CA ASP A 141 -5.84 -7.44 -11.97
C ASP A 141 -4.74 -7.93 -11.04
N CYS A 142 -4.95 -7.74 -9.74
CA CYS A 142 -4.26 -8.46 -8.68
C CYS A 142 -5.20 -9.55 -8.17
N ARG A 143 -4.80 -10.82 -8.26
CA ARG A 143 -5.59 -11.99 -7.82
C ARG A 143 -5.16 -12.56 -6.47
N SER A 144 -3.97 -12.19 -6.01
CA SER A 144 -3.43 -12.56 -4.69
C SER A 144 -2.60 -11.41 -4.17
N CYS A 145 -2.69 -11.11 -2.87
CA CYS A 145 -2.09 -9.93 -2.26
C CYS A 145 -1.56 -10.21 -0.86
N LEU A 146 -0.23 -10.08 -0.71
CA LEU A 146 0.50 -10.30 0.54
C LEU A 146 -0.12 -9.56 1.73
N TYR A 147 -0.59 -8.32 1.54
CA TYR A 147 -1.18 -7.53 2.61
C TYR A 147 -2.40 -8.24 3.19
N VAL A 148 -3.30 -8.69 2.32
CA VAL A 148 -4.54 -9.37 2.74
C VAL A 148 -4.20 -10.70 3.42
N ASP A 149 -3.29 -11.48 2.83
CA ASP A 149 -2.92 -12.80 3.36
C ASP A 149 -2.31 -12.69 4.75
N VAL A 150 -1.39 -11.74 4.95
CA VAL A 150 -0.73 -11.53 6.24
C VAL A 150 -1.69 -10.94 7.27
N PHE A 151 -2.54 -9.97 6.90
CA PHE A 151 -3.54 -9.43 7.84
C PHE A 151 -4.56 -10.49 8.27
N ARG A 152 -5.00 -11.37 7.35
CA ARG A 152 -5.84 -12.52 7.71
C ARG A 152 -5.12 -13.50 8.63
N ARG A 153 -3.85 -13.82 8.34
CA ARG A 153 -3.02 -14.70 9.20
C ARG A 153 -2.92 -14.18 10.63
N TYR A 154 -2.89 -12.87 10.83
CA TYR A 154 -2.86 -12.24 12.16
C TYR A 154 -4.24 -11.88 12.73
N SER A 155 -5.32 -12.32 12.09
CA SER A 155 -6.72 -12.07 12.50
C SER A 155 -7.07 -10.58 12.60
N VAL A 156 -6.53 -9.75 11.69
CA VAL A 156 -6.80 -8.30 11.60
C VAL A 156 -7.15 -7.88 10.16
N PRO A 157 -8.07 -8.57 9.45
CA PRO A 157 -8.41 -8.29 8.05
C PRO A 157 -8.90 -6.85 7.81
N GLU A 158 -9.46 -6.19 8.83
CA GLU A 158 -9.94 -4.81 8.81
C GLU A 158 -8.84 -3.77 8.51
N LEU A 159 -7.56 -4.16 8.61
CA LEU A 159 -6.44 -3.29 8.21
C LEU A 159 -6.28 -3.22 6.68
N ALA A 160 -6.69 -4.24 5.92
CA ALA A 160 -6.44 -4.31 4.49
C ALA A 160 -7.05 -3.15 3.69
N PRO A 161 -8.33 -2.76 3.90
CA PRO A 161 -8.93 -1.63 3.18
C PRO A 161 -8.15 -0.32 3.31
N ILE A 162 -7.51 -0.06 4.46
CA ILE A 162 -6.73 1.16 4.70
C ILE A 162 -5.56 1.26 3.71
N PHE A 163 -4.89 0.14 3.44
CA PHE A 163 -3.78 0.12 2.50
C PHE A 163 -4.24 0.18 1.05
N CYS A 164 -5.40 -0.41 0.73
CA CYS A 164 -6.04 -0.20 -0.56
C CYS A 164 -6.32 1.29 -0.79
N GLU A 165 -6.97 1.96 0.16
CA GLU A 165 -7.29 3.39 0.07
C GLU A 165 -6.06 4.29 -0.18
N SER A 166 -4.88 3.87 0.27
CA SER A 166 -3.65 4.63 0.03
C SER A 166 -3.31 4.82 -1.45
N ASP A 167 -3.76 3.89 -2.31
CA ASP A 167 -3.64 4.03 -3.76
C ASP A 167 -4.59 5.09 -4.31
N ASP A 168 -5.79 5.26 -3.73
CA ASP A 168 -6.74 6.30 -4.16
C ASP A 168 -6.19 7.69 -3.85
N VAL A 169 -5.52 7.85 -2.70
CA VAL A 169 -4.77 9.08 -2.37
C VAL A 169 -3.61 9.29 -3.35
N MET A 170 -2.91 8.23 -3.73
CA MET A 170 -1.73 8.32 -4.60
C MET A 170 -2.08 8.66 -6.05
N TYR A 171 -3.14 8.05 -6.59
CA TYR A 171 -3.45 8.07 -8.01
C TYR A 171 -4.69 8.91 -8.37
N GLY A 172 -5.55 9.23 -7.42
CA GLY A 172 -6.89 9.75 -7.69
C GLY A 172 -6.96 11.11 -8.39
N ASN A 173 -5.86 11.89 -8.42
CA ASN A 173 -5.87 13.27 -8.93
C ASN A 173 -4.73 13.57 -9.92
N ILE A 174 -4.27 12.59 -10.69
CA ILE A 174 -3.17 12.78 -11.65
C ILE A 174 -3.71 13.50 -12.91
N PRO A 175 -3.22 14.71 -13.26
CA PRO A 175 -3.70 15.39 -14.46
C PRO A 175 -3.50 14.56 -15.73
N GLY A 176 -4.55 14.44 -16.55
CA GLY A 176 -4.51 13.68 -17.81
C GLY A 176 -4.56 12.16 -17.63
N VAL A 177 -4.73 11.67 -16.40
CA VAL A 177 -4.84 10.24 -16.09
C VAL A 177 -6.02 10.00 -15.16
N ARG A 178 -7.07 9.37 -15.68
CA ARG A 178 -8.22 8.97 -14.86
C ARG A 178 -7.92 7.66 -14.15
N TRP A 179 -7.82 7.71 -12.82
CA TRP A 179 -7.70 6.54 -11.95
C TRP A 179 -9.06 5.85 -11.79
N GLY A 180 -9.07 4.52 -11.90
CA GLY A 180 -10.25 3.70 -11.67
C GLY A 180 -9.88 2.39 -10.98
N ARG A 181 -10.53 2.13 -9.85
CA ARG A 181 -10.51 0.86 -9.15
C ARG A 181 -11.73 0.78 -8.25
N ASP A 182 -12.64 -0.13 -8.57
CA ASP A 182 -13.89 -0.34 -7.83
C ASP A 182 -13.93 -1.69 -7.11
N GLN A 183 -13.01 -2.61 -7.42
CA GLN A 183 -12.83 -3.88 -6.73
C GLN A 183 -11.51 -3.91 -5.98
N THR A 184 -11.53 -4.38 -4.72
CA THR A 184 -10.32 -4.63 -3.95
C THR A 184 -10.45 -5.90 -3.12
N ILE A 185 -9.43 -6.77 -3.17
CA ILE A 185 -9.37 -7.95 -2.28
C ILE A 185 -9.43 -7.52 -0.81
N GLY A 186 -8.82 -6.38 -0.46
CA GLY A 186 -8.88 -5.82 0.89
C GLY A 186 -10.31 -5.45 1.33
N GLY A 187 -11.16 -4.98 0.41
CA GLY A 187 -12.58 -4.69 0.64
C GLY A 187 -13.50 -5.93 0.56
N GLY A 188 -12.96 -7.10 0.22
CA GLY A 188 -13.72 -8.36 0.14
C GLY A 188 -14.00 -8.85 -1.28
N ASP A 189 -13.56 -8.15 -2.32
CA ASP A 189 -13.71 -8.60 -3.70
C ASP A 189 -12.79 -9.77 -4.05
N LYS A 190 -13.04 -10.38 -5.22
CA LYS A 190 -12.22 -11.47 -5.75
C LYS A 190 -10.88 -11.00 -6.32
N VAL A 191 -10.78 -9.74 -6.73
CA VAL A 191 -9.59 -9.14 -7.37
C VAL A 191 -9.42 -7.68 -6.95
N CYS A 192 -8.22 -7.14 -7.11
CA CYS A 192 -8.04 -5.69 -7.23
C CYS A 192 -7.88 -5.31 -8.70
N ASN A 193 -8.77 -4.53 -9.28
CA ASN A 193 -8.75 -4.17 -10.70
C ASN A 193 -8.14 -2.76 -10.92
N PHE A 194 -6.84 -2.70 -11.13
CA PHE A 194 -6.14 -1.43 -11.35
C PHE A 194 -6.40 -0.94 -12.78
N CYS A 195 -6.99 0.24 -12.93
CA CYS A 195 -7.23 0.88 -14.22
C CYS A 195 -6.73 2.34 -14.23
N PHE A 196 -6.02 2.70 -15.28
CA PHE A 196 -5.59 4.08 -15.54
C PHE A 196 -5.90 4.43 -17.00
N TYR A 197 -6.71 5.45 -17.22
CA TYR A 197 -7.12 5.87 -18.56
C TYR A 197 -6.42 7.18 -18.95
N ASN A 198 -5.90 7.23 -20.16
CA ASN A 198 -5.31 8.43 -20.74
C ASN A 198 -6.42 9.36 -21.22
N GLU A 199 -6.71 10.42 -20.46
CA GLU A 199 -7.79 11.36 -20.78
C GLU A 199 -7.54 12.08 -22.13
N LYS A 200 -6.28 12.22 -22.54
CA LYS A 200 -5.93 12.83 -23.85
C LYS A 200 -6.30 11.95 -25.03
N LYS A 201 -6.67 10.70 -24.79
CA LYS A 201 -7.09 9.72 -25.80
C LYS A 201 -8.56 9.34 -25.67
N GLU A 202 -9.29 9.93 -24.75
CA GLU A 202 -10.72 9.69 -24.57
C GLU A 202 -11.49 10.12 -25.83
N GLY A 203 -12.40 9.26 -26.32
CA GLY A 203 -13.14 9.49 -27.57
C GLY A 203 -12.38 9.21 -28.87
N LEU A 204 -11.07 8.95 -28.83
CA LEU A 204 -10.32 8.49 -29.99
C LEU A 204 -10.43 6.96 -30.09
N GLN A 205 -10.89 6.43 -31.23
CA GLN A 205 -10.99 4.99 -31.44
C GLN A 205 -9.59 4.37 -31.56
N ASN A 206 -9.42 3.21 -30.92
CA ASN A 206 -8.20 2.41 -31.03
C ASN A 206 -8.22 1.70 -32.39
N GLU A 207 -7.77 2.37 -33.47
CA GLU A 207 -7.77 1.78 -34.82
C GLU A 207 -6.78 0.63 -35.01
N THR A 208 -5.95 0.30 -34.01
CA THR A 208 -5.09 -0.88 -34.03
C THR A 208 -5.81 -2.12 -33.49
N GLY A 209 -6.85 -2.53 -34.21
CA GLY A 209 -7.39 -3.89 -34.23
C GLY A 209 -7.03 -4.55 -35.55
N LYS A 210 -5.76 -4.93 -35.73
CA LYS A 210 -5.32 -5.90 -36.74
C LYS A 210 -4.23 -6.77 -36.14
#